data_AF-A0A7X6NXZ1-F1
#
_entry.id   AF-A0A7X6NXZ1-F1
#
_cell.length_a   1.000
_cell.length_b   1.000
_cell.length_c   1.000
_cell.angle_alpha   90.00
_cell.angle_beta   90.00
_cell.angle_gamma   90.00
#
_symmetry.space_group_name_H-M   'P 1'
#
loop_
_entity.id
_entity.type
_entity.pdbx_description
1 polymer ?
#
loop_
_entity_poly.entity_id
_entity_poly.type
_entity_poly.pdbx_seq_one_letter_code
_entity_poly.pdbx_strand_id
1 'polypeptide(L)'
;MKGQNNSLKGVVQILLGVSMLVAFILLGNYNWPKAQRQESEKFSEVYPNVGKDNVFVYKRLKEINQILTKESGIIFLGFPACIWCQSYVQYVNEVAKEMQIDKIYYYDIYHDRNNLSPDYQQTVKILGDMLPINDNNERRIYVPNLTVVKDGKIVFNDNETATIFSTVENPTEEYWTDEKVEDFKNKLKNAFKDFSPICTDCNN
;
A
#
# COMPACT_ATOMS: atom_id res chain seq x y z
N MET A 1 60.85 -7.96 29.90
CA MET A 1 59.36 -8.02 29.85
C MET A 1 58.77 -7.18 28.69
N LYS A 2 59.24 -7.33 27.43
CA LYS A 2 58.73 -6.57 26.26
C LYS A 2 57.95 -7.42 25.24
N GLY A 3 58.12 -8.75 25.23
CA GLY A 3 57.50 -9.64 24.23
C GLY A 3 56.02 -9.96 24.47
N GLN A 4 55.59 -10.07 25.74
CA GLN A 4 54.21 -10.44 26.09
C GLN A 4 53.20 -9.34 25.73
N ASN A 5 53.62 -8.07 25.80
CA ASN A 5 52.76 -6.90 25.59
C ASN A 5 52.43 -6.65 24.11
N ASN A 6 53.32 -7.06 23.19
CA ASN A 6 53.08 -6.93 21.74
C ASN A 6 52.16 -8.04 21.21
N SER A 7 52.29 -9.26 21.74
CA SER A 7 51.40 -10.38 21.41
C SER A 7 49.96 -10.10 21.88
N LEU A 8 49.79 -9.58 23.09
CA LEU A 8 48.48 -9.21 23.63
C LEU A 8 47.80 -8.09 22.81
N LYS A 9 48.57 -7.08 22.36
CA LYS A 9 48.06 -6.00 21.49
C LYS A 9 47.57 -6.50 20.13
N GLY A 10 48.28 -7.45 19.53
CA GLY A 10 47.87 -8.08 18.26
C GLY A 10 46.58 -8.87 18.37
N VAL A 11 46.41 -9.64 19.45
CA VAL A 11 45.16 -10.38 19.74
C VAL A 11 43.99 -9.41 19.96
N VAL A 12 44.21 -8.31 20.69
CA VAL A 12 43.17 -7.28 20.90
C VAL A 12 42.76 -6.61 19.58
N GLN A 13 43.70 -6.30 18.68
CA GLN A 13 43.37 -5.73 17.36
C GLN A 13 42.56 -6.69 16.48
N ILE A 14 42.87 -7.99 16.51
CA ILE A 14 42.11 -9.00 15.76
C ILE A 14 40.68 -9.10 16.29
N LEU A 15 40.49 -9.14 17.63
CA LEU A 15 39.17 -9.20 18.25
C LEU A 15 38.32 -7.96 17.94
N LEU A 16 38.92 -6.76 17.93
CA LEU A 16 38.24 -5.53 17.53
C LEU A 16 37.80 -5.58 16.05
N GLY A 17 38.63 -6.10 15.16
CA GLY A 17 38.29 -6.26 13.75
C GLY A 17 37.13 -7.24 13.53
N VAL A 18 37.14 -8.38 14.22
CA VAL A 18 36.05 -9.38 14.15
C VAL A 18 34.74 -8.82 14.71
N SER A 19 34.80 -8.12 15.86
CA SER A 19 33.64 -7.44 16.44
C SER A 19 33.02 -6.42 15.48
N MET A 20 33.86 -5.63 14.79
CA MET A 20 33.41 -4.64 13.82
C MET A 20 32.78 -5.28 12.58
N LEU A 21 33.32 -6.41 12.11
CA LEU A 21 32.74 -7.22 11.02
C LEU A 21 31.37 -7.80 11.40
N VAL A 22 31.24 -8.34 12.61
CA VAL A 22 29.95 -8.86 13.13
C VAL A 22 28.94 -7.72 13.26
N ALA A 23 29.33 -6.57 13.78
CA ALA A 23 28.47 -5.39 13.85
C ALA A 23 28.00 -4.92 12.46
N PHE A 24 28.88 -4.95 11.45
CA PHE A 24 28.51 -4.63 10.07
C PHE A 24 27.52 -5.62 9.46
N ILE A 25 27.67 -6.92 9.74
CA ILE A 25 26.73 -7.96 9.30
C ILE A 25 25.37 -7.76 9.99
N LEU A 26 25.37 -7.46 11.29
CA LEU A 26 24.15 -7.19 12.06
C LEU A 26 23.45 -5.91 11.59
N LEU A 27 24.19 -4.82 11.34
CA LEU A 27 23.66 -3.56 10.83
C LEU A 27 23.19 -3.66 9.37
N GLY A 28 23.89 -4.44 8.55
CA GLY A 28 23.51 -4.72 7.16
C GLY A 28 22.24 -5.56 7.05
N ASN A 29 22.00 -6.45 8.02
CA ASN A 29 20.79 -7.25 8.13
C ASN A 29 19.69 -6.59 8.99
N TYR A 30 19.95 -5.40 9.55
CA TYR A 30 18.98 -4.67 10.35
C TYR A 30 17.98 -3.95 9.44
N ASN A 31 16.71 -4.30 9.56
CA ASN A 31 15.65 -3.71 8.74
C ASN A 31 15.41 -2.26 9.18
N TRP A 32 15.71 -1.27 8.33
CA TRP A 32 15.63 0.15 8.68
C TRP A 32 14.19 0.70 8.52
N PRO A 33 13.43 0.96 9.60
CA PRO A 33 12.02 1.37 9.52
C PRO A 33 11.82 2.84 9.10
N LYS A 34 12.88 3.59 8.79
CA LYS A 34 12.82 5.05 8.59
C LYS A 34 12.02 5.45 7.35
N ALA A 35 12.18 4.71 6.24
CA ALA A 35 11.51 5.05 4.99
C ALA A 35 9.99 4.82 5.08
N GLN A 36 9.55 3.67 5.60
CA GLN A 36 8.13 3.38 5.76
C GLN A 36 7.45 4.35 6.74
N ARG A 37 8.12 4.71 7.85
CA ARG A 37 7.59 5.71 8.79
C ARG A 37 7.41 7.09 8.12
N GLN A 38 8.35 7.49 7.27
CA GLN A 38 8.24 8.76 6.54
C GLN A 38 7.08 8.73 5.55
N GLU A 39 6.85 7.62 4.86
CA GLU A 39 5.74 7.46 3.92
C GLU A 39 4.38 7.42 4.63
N SER A 40 4.28 6.70 5.77
CA SER A 40 3.05 6.64 6.55
C SER A 40 2.70 8.01 7.15
N GLU A 41 3.69 8.75 7.66
CA GLU A 41 3.50 10.13 8.12
C GLU A 41 2.99 11.03 6.99
N LYS A 42 3.68 11.03 5.84
CA LYS A 42 3.25 11.80 4.66
C LYS A 42 1.85 11.42 4.18
N PHE A 43 1.50 10.13 4.20
CA PHE A 43 0.18 9.68 3.81
C PHE A 43 -0.90 10.20 4.76
N SER A 44 -0.64 10.15 6.07
CA SER A 44 -1.56 10.65 7.09
C SER A 44 -1.78 12.16 7.05
N GLU A 45 -0.85 12.93 6.47
CA GLU A 45 -1.05 14.38 6.27
C GLU A 45 -2.14 14.68 5.23
N VAL A 46 -2.28 13.82 4.21
CA VAL A 46 -3.27 14.00 3.13
C VAL A 46 -4.53 13.15 3.32
N TYR A 47 -4.45 12.11 4.16
CA TYR A 47 -5.56 11.25 4.60
C TYR A 47 -5.60 11.16 6.13
N PRO A 48 -6.07 12.20 6.84
CA PRO A 48 -5.92 12.31 8.30
C PRO A 48 -6.60 11.19 9.09
N ASN A 49 -7.69 10.60 8.59
CA ASN A 49 -8.46 9.57 9.29
C ASN A 49 -7.71 8.22 9.41
N VAL A 50 -6.61 8.01 8.69
CA VAL A 50 -5.84 6.75 8.75
C VAL A 50 -4.82 6.72 9.89
N GLY A 51 -4.45 7.88 10.45
CA GLY A 51 -3.39 8.01 11.45
C GLY A 51 -1.97 7.74 10.90
N LYS A 52 -0.93 8.05 11.69
CA LYS A 52 0.49 7.90 11.29
C LYS A 52 0.99 6.46 11.21
N ASP A 53 0.29 5.55 11.88
CA ASP A 53 0.54 4.11 11.88
C ASP A 53 -0.37 3.44 10.83
N ASN A 54 -0.10 3.76 9.56
CA ASN A 54 -0.79 3.23 8.38
C ASN A 54 0.19 2.49 7.47
N VAL A 55 -0.36 1.66 6.57
CA VAL A 55 0.41 0.74 5.73
C VAL A 55 0.68 1.28 4.32
N PHE A 56 0.39 2.55 4.04
CA PHE A 56 0.45 3.08 2.68
C PHE A 56 1.87 3.52 2.29
N VAL A 57 2.28 3.11 1.09
CA VAL A 57 3.61 3.35 0.53
C VAL A 57 3.46 3.98 -0.84
N TYR A 58 4.16 5.10 -1.09
CA TYR A 58 4.03 5.81 -2.37
C TYR A 58 4.79 5.08 -3.47
N LYS A 59 4.18 4.99 -4.64
CA LYS A 59 4.81 4.51 -5.87
C LYS A 59 4.63 5.50 -7.00
N ARG A 60 5.42 5.40 -8.06
CA ARG A 60 5.11 6.09 -9.34
C ARG A 60 4.17 5.22 -10.16
N LEU A 61 3.39 5.83 -11.06
CA LEU A 61 2.45 5.07 -11.90
C LEU A 61 3.11 3.99 -12.76
N LYS A 62 4.34 4.25 -13.26
CA LYS A 62 5.16 3.23 -13.91
C LYS A 62 5.43 2.00 -13.03
N GLU A 63 5.72 2.22 -11.74
CA GLU A 63 5.94 1.13 -10.78
C GLU A 63 4.62 0.41 -10.48
N ILE A 64 3.50 1.14 -10.37
CA ILE A 64 2.17 0.53 -10.25
C ILE A 64 1.89 -0.41 -11.44
N ASN A 65 2.16 0.01 -12.67
CA ASN A 65 1.99 -0.82 -13.86
C ASN A 65 2.86 -2.08 -13.84
N GLN A 66 4.08 -2.00 -13.26
CA GLN A 66 4.94 -3.17 -13.09
C GLN A 66 4.35 -4.14 -12.08
N ILE A 67 3.89 -3.65 -10.92
CA ILE A 67 3.26 -4.48 -9.89
C ILE A 67 2.03 -5.18 -10.46
N LEU A 68 1.14 -4.44 -11.12
CA LEU A 68 -0.09 -4.96 -11.72
C LEU A 68 0.13 -6.07 -12.76
N THR A 69 1.30 -6.14 -13.39
CA THR A 69 1.57 -7.06 -14.50
C THR A 69 2.55 -8.17 -14.17
N LYS A 70 3.29 -8.08 -13.05
CA LYS A 70 4.41 -8.98 -12.76
C LYS A 70 4.53 -9.42 -11.31
N GLU A 71 3.94 -8.69 -10.37
CA GLU A 71 4.16 -8.90 -8.94
C GLU A 71 2.85 -9.24 -8.23
N SER A 72 2.96 -9.51 -6.93
CA SER A 72 1.84 -9.63 -6.02
C SER A 72 1.77 -8.37 -5.16
N GLY A 73 0.60 -7.78 -5.00
CA GLY A 73 0.44 -6.57 -4.19
C GLY A 73 -0.99 -6.05 -4.12
N ILE A 74 -1.20 -5.10 -3.21
CA ILE A 74 -2.44 -4.36 -3.05
C ILE A 74 -2.16 -2.91 -3.47
N ILE A 75 -2.94 -2.40 -4.42
CA ILE A 75 -2.79 -1.07 -5.02
C ILE A 75 -4.02 -0.23 -4.73
N PHE A 76 -3.82 0.98 -4.20
CA PHE A 76 -4.84 2.00 -4.05
C PHE A 76 -4.56 3.20 -4.96
N LEU A 77 -5.52 3.54 -5.82
CA LEU A 77 -5.52 4.74 -6.65
C LEU A 77 -6.55 5.73 -6.11
N GLY A 78 -6.10 6.94 -5.79
CA GLY A 78 -6.92 7.99 -5.19
C GLY A 78 -6.33 9.38 -5.44
N PHE A 79 -6.87 10.38 -4.77
CA PHE A 79 -6.22 11.68 -4.56
C PHE A 79 -6.85 12.42 -3.36
N PRO A 80 -6.16 13.36 -2.69
CA PRO A 80 -6.62 13.93 -1.42
C PRO A 80 -7.95 14.68 -1.48
N ALA A 81 -8.24 15.37 -2.59
CA ALA A 81 -9.48 16.13 -2.77
C ALA A 81 -10.74 15.25 -2.99
N CYS A 82 -10.59 13.93 -3.10
CA CYS A 82 -11.69 13.00 -3.28
C CYS A 82 -12.29 12.61 -1.92
N ILE A 83 -13.48 13.14 -1.59
CA ILE A 83 -14.16 12.85 -0.31
C ILE A 83 -14.46 11.37 -0.12
N TRP A 84 -14.83 10.66 -1.20
CA TRP A 84 -15.05 9.22 -1.16
C TRP A 84 -13.78 8.45 -0.81
N CYS A 85 -12.64 8.92 -1.32
CA CYS A 85 -11.34 8.34 -1.04
C CYS A 85 -10.93 8.55 0.42
N GLN A 86 -11.26 9.71 1.02
CA GLN A 86 -10.99 10.01 2.42
C GLN A 86 -11.64 9.00 3.37
N SER A 87 -12.91 8.67 3.13
CA SER A 87 -13.63 7.69 3.94
C SER A 87 -13.25 6.24 3.60
N TYR A 88 -13.16 5.90 2.31
CA TYR A 88 -12.82 4.57 1.84
C TYR A 88 -11.49 4.05 2.42
N VAL A 89 -10.47 4.90 2.41
CA VAL A 89 -9.12 4.49 2.79
C VAL A 89 -8.97 4.23 4.30
N GLN A 90 -9.83 4.83 5.12
CA GLN A 90 -9.89 4.56 6.55
C GLN A 90 -10.20 3.08 6.79
N TYR A 91 -11.28 2.57 6.19
CA TYR A 91 -11.70 1.18 6.36
C TYR A 91 -10.70 0.20 5.73
N VAL A 92 -10.08 0.58 4.60
CA VAL A 92 -8.98 -0.21 4.01
C VAL A 92 -7.82 -0.35 4.98
N ASN A 93 -7.40 0.74 5.63
CA ASN A 93 -6.30 0.72 6.61
C ASN A 93 -6.64 -0.14 7.82
N GLU A 94 -7.87 -0.04 8.33
CA GLU A 94 -8.35 -0.83 9.46
C GLU A 94 -8.24 -2.34 9.17
N VAL A 95 -8.74 -2.79 8.02
CA VAL A 95 -8.65 -4.20 7.61
C VAL A 95 -7.21 -4.61 7.36
N ALA A 96 -6.42 -3.78 6.69
CA ALA A 96 -5.02 -4.09 6.42
C ALA A 96 -4.23 -4.31 7.73
N LYS A 97 -4.46 -3.48 8.75
CA LYS A 97 -3.85 -3.65 10.07
C LYS A 97 -4.35 -4.90 10.79
N GLU A 98 -5.67 -5.14 10.77
CA GLU A 98 -6.26 -6.36 11.35
C GLU A 98 -5.64 -7.62 10.73
N MET A 99 -5.40 -7.59 9.41
CA MET A 99 -4.84 -8.69 8.65
C MET A 99 -3.31 -8.70 8.59
N GLN A 100 -2.63 -7.82 9.32
CA GLN A 100 -1.16 -7.71 9.31
C GLN A 100 -0.57 -7.57 7.90
N ILE A 101 -1.24 -6.80 7.04
CA ILE A 101 -0.75 -6.45 5.72
C ILE A 101 0.37 -5.44 5.88
N ASP A 102 1.56 -5.78 5.38
CA ASP A 102 2.73 -4.92 5.54
C ASP A 102 2.59 -3.59 4.79
N LYS A 103 2.06 -3.64 3.56
CA LYS A 103 2.08 -2.52 2.61
C LYS A 103 0.87 -2.50 1.67
N ILE A 104 0.35 -1.30 1.42
CA ILE A 104 -0.54 -0.98 0.30
C ILE A 104 0.12 0.09 -0.56
N TYR A 105 0.28 -0.18 -1.86
CA TYR A 105 0.91 0.76 -2.78
C TYR A 105 -0.08 1.84 -3.20
N TYR A 106 0.26 3.09 -2.94
CA TYR A 106 -0.56 4.25 -3.25
C TYR A 106 -0.01 5.06 -4.43
N TYR A 107 -0.92 5.53 -5.28
CA TYR A 107 -0.64 6.59 -6.24
C TYR A 107 -1.75 7.64 -6.28
N ASP A 108 -1.34 8.92 -6.25
CA ASP A 108 -2.22 10.04 -6.59
C ASP A 108 -2.36 10.11 -8.12
N ILE A 109 -3.51 9.67 -8.62
CA ILE A 109 -3.75 9.54 -10.06
C ILE A 109 -4.30 10.82 -10.72
N TYR A 110 -4.52 11.89 -9.95
CA TYR A 110 -5.28 13.06 -10.42
C TYR A 110 -4.69 13.67 -11.70
N HIS A 111 -3.39 13.97 -11.68
CA HIS A 111 -2.71 14.64 -12.79
C HIS A 111 -2.56 13.74 -14.01
N ASP A 112 -2.09 12.50 -13.84
CA ASP A 112 -1.92 11.56 -14.95
C ASP A 112 -3.22 11.20 -15.66
N ARG A 113 -4.31 11.07 -14.89
CA ARG A 113 -5.66 10.86 -15.45
C ARG A 113 -6.13 12.06 -16.27
N ASN A 114 -5.91 13.27 -15.79
CA ASN A 114 -6.38 14.48 -16.48
C ASN A 114 -5.55 14.78 -17.72
N ASN A 115 -4.27 14.46 -17.70
CA ASN A 115 -3.35 14.67 -18.82
C ASN A 115 -3.27 13.47 -19.77
N LEU A 116 -3.98 12.38 -19.49
CA LEU A 116 -3.94 11.14 -20.27
C LEU A 116 -2.50 10.63 -20.49
N SER A 117 -1.70 10.63 -19.42
CA SER A 117 -0.27 10.29 -19.53
C SER A 117 -0.05 8.88 -20.09
N PRO A 118 1.12 8.58 -20.70
CA PRO A 118 1.39 7.25 -21.23
C PRO A 118 1.26 6.13 -20.18
N ASP A 119 1.75 6.37 -18.96
CA ASP A 119 1.64 5.40 -17.87
C ASP A 119 0.17 5.21 -17.44
N TYR A 120 -0.65 6.27 -17.43
CA TYR A 120 -2.09 6.18 -17.16
C TYR A 120 -2.82 5.36 -18.22
N GLN A 121 -2.54 5.60 -19.49
CA GLN A 121 -3.14 4.85 -20.59
C GLN A 121 -2.77 3.38 -20.52
N GLN A 122 -1.55 3.07 -20.06
CA GLN A 122 -1.16 1.70 -19.76
C GLN A 122 -1.95 1.11 -18.58
N THR A 123 -2.14 1.86 -17.49
CA THR A 123 -2.97 1.41 -16.36
C THR A 123 -4.42 1.11 -16.80
N VAL A 124 -5.01 1.99 -17.64
CA VAL A 124 -6.36 1.79 -18.20
C VAL A 124 -6.44 0.49 -19.00
N LYS A 125 -5.44 0.19 -19.84
CA LYS A 125 -5.38 -1.07 -20.60
C LYS A 125 -5.24 -2.31 -19.71
N ILE A 126 -4.46 -2.22 -18.63
CA ILE A 126 -4.25 -3.33 -17.69
C ILE A 126 -5.54 -3.65 -16.92
N LEU A 127 -6.23 -2.62 -16.40
CA LEU A 127 -7.47 -2.80 -15.64
C LEU A 127 -8.67 -3.13 -16.55
N GLY A 128 -8.65 -2.66 -17.80
CA GLY A 128 -9.54 -3.09 -18.86
C GLY A 128 -11.01 -3.03 -18.47
N ASP A 129 -11.68 -4.18 -18.55
CA ASP A 129 -13.13 -4.29 -18.35
C ASP A 129 -13.60 -4.05 -16.90
N MET A 130 -12.68 -4.02 -15.95
CA MET A 130 -12.96 -3.69 -14.54
C MET A 130 -13.24 -2.19 -14.34
N LEU A 131 -12.89 -1.35 -15.32
CA LEU A 131 -13.11 0.08 -15.26
C LEU A 131 -14.48 0.46 -15.83
N PRO A 132 -15.21 1.39 -15.22
CA PRO A 132 -16.40 1.94 -15.84
C PRO A 132 -16.06 2.70 -17.13
N ILE A 133 -17.09 2.91 -17.95
CA ILE A 133 -17.02 3.67 -19.20
C ILE A 133 -17.54 5.08 -18.94
N ASN A 134 -16.85 6.10 -19.47
CA ASN A 134 -17.30 7.50 -19.41
C ASN A 134 -18.31 7.83 -20.52
N ASP A 135 -18.80 9.07 -20.53
CA ASP A 135 -19.78 9.54 -21.53
C ASP A 135 -19.25 9.52 -22.98
N ASN A 136 -17.93 9.48 -23.16
CA ASN A 136 -17.28 9.37 -24.48
C ASN A 136 -17.09 7.91 -24.93
N ASN A 137 -17.65 6.94 -24.21
CA ASN A 137 -17.49 5.52 -24.44
C ASN A 137 -16.03 5.00 -24.26
N GLU A 138 -15.27 5.64 -23.38
CA GLU A 138 -13.89 5.27 -23.04
C GLU A 138 -13.79 4.72 -21.61
N ARG A 139 -12.98 3.66 -21.41
CA ARG A 139 -12.66 3.13 -20.08
C ARG A 139 -11.90 4.18 -19.28
N ARG A 140 -12.33 4.45 -18.04
CA ARG A 140 -11.74 5.49 -17.19
C ARG A 140 -11.59 5.02 -15.75
N ILE A 141 -10.44 5.34 -15.16
CA ILE A 141 -10.20 5.13 -13.72
C ILE A 141 -10.89 6.25 -12.93
N TYR A 142 -12.06 5.92 -12.38
CA TYR A 142 -12.66 6.67 -11.28
C TYR A 142 -12.09 6.18 -9.95
N VAL A 143 -12.07 7.06 -8.95
CA VAL A 143 -11.49 6.77 -7.64
C VAL A 143 -12.53 6.94 -6.53
N PRO A 144 -12.43 6.20 -5.41
CA PRO A 144 -11.36 5.26 -5.05
C PRO A 144 -11.31 4.02 -5.95
N ASN A 145 -10.11 3.50 -6.21
CA ASN A 145 -9.95 2.19 -6.87
C ASN A 145 -8.92 1.36 -6.11
N LEU A 146 -9.32 0.21 -5.61
CA LEU A 146 -8.47 -0.75 -4.92
C LEU A 146 -8.32 -2.00 -5.78
N THR A 147 -7.09 -2.40 -6.07
CA THR A 147 -6.78 -3.58 -6.88
C THR A 147 -5.87 -4.51 -6.09
N VAL A 148 -6.21 -5.79 -6.03
CA VAL A 148 -5.30 -6.85 -5.54
C VAL A 148 -4.83 -7.65 -6.74
N VAL A 149 -3.51 -7.75 -6.89
CA VAL A 149 -2.85 -8.53 -7.94
C VAL A 149 -2.04 -9.65 -7.29
N LYS A 150 -2.11 -10.85 -7.84
CA LYS A 150 -1.31 -12.01 -7.46
C LYS A 150 -0.56 -12.52 -8.67
N ASP A 151 0.77 -12.49 -8.61
CA ASP A 151 1.67 -12.95 -9.67
C ASP A 151 1.33 -12.34 -11.04
N GLY A 152 1.07 -11.02 -11.06
CA GLY A 152 0.66 -10.28 -12.26
C GLY A 152 -0.77 -10.53 -12.73
N LYS A 153 -1.57 -11.30 -11.99
CA LYS A 153 -3.00 -11.52 -12.26
C LYS A 153 -3.87 -10.75 -11.27
N ILE A 154 -4.74 -9.88 -11.76
CA ILE A 154 -5.71 -9.19 -10.90
C ILE A 154 -6.72 -10.22 -10.37
N VAL A 155 -6.83 -10.30 -9.04
CA VAL A 155 -7.74 -11.23 -8.33
C VAL A 155 -8.89 -10.50 -7.63
N PHE A 156 -8.78 -9.18 -7.48
CA PHE A 156 -9.82 -8.32 -6.91
C PHE A 156 -9.69 -6.89 -7.47
N ASN A 157 -10.80 -6.27 -7.82
CA ASN A 157 -10.87 -4.84 -8.09
C ASN A 157 -12.16 -4.29 -7.46
N ASP A 158 -12.03 -3.20 -6.74
CA ASP A 158 -13.15 -2.52 -6.10
C ASP A 158 -13.09 -1.02 -6.37
N ASN A 159 -14.22 -0.50 -6.82
CA ASN A 159 -14.44 0.90 -7.17
C ASN A 159 -15.85 1.36 -6.79
N GLU A 160 -16.43 0.77 -5.74
CA GLU A 160 -17.86 0.85 -5.40
C GLU A 160 -18.35 2.30 -5.24
N THR A 161 -17.58 3.16 -4.58
CA THR A 161 -17.94 4.56 -4.36
C THR A 161 -17.43 5.51 -5.44
N ALA A 162 -16.74 4.99 -6.46
CA ALA A 162 -16.01 5.81 -7.43
C ALA A 162 -16.92 6.60 -8.39
N THR A 163 -18.15 6.14 -8.58
CA THR A 163 -19.15 6.77 -9.49
C THR A 163 -20.35 7.32 -8.73
N ILE A 164 -20.28 7.43 -7.41
CA ILE A 164 -21.36 8.01 -6.61
C ILE A 164 -21.24 9.53 -6.65
N PHE A 165 -22.20 10.17 -7.33
CA PHE A 165 -22.37 11.61 -7.31
C PHE A 165 -23.50 11.94 -6.35
N SER A 166 -23.23 12.80 -5.38
CA SER A 166 -24.23 13.22 -4.40
C SER A 166 -24.19 14.73 -4.21
N THR A 167 -25.37 15.31 -3.97
CA THR A 167 -25.58 16.73 -3.70
C THR A 167 -25.88 17.01 -2.24
N VAL A 168 -25.84 16.00 -1.36
CA VAL A 168 -26.01 16.19 0.08
C VAL A 168 -24.73 16.72 0.72
N GLU A 169 -24.84 17.30 1.91
CA GLU A 169 -23.71 17.96 2.61
C GLU A 169 -22.62 16.96 3.03
N ASN A 170 -23.01 15.79 3.57
CA ASN A 170 -22.10 14.74 4.04
C ASN A 170 -22.38 13.37 3.38
N PRO A 171 -22.13 13.22 2.07
CA PRO A 171 -22.57 12.04 1.32
C PRO A 171 -21.85 10.75 1.74
N THR A 172 -20.63 10.87 2.26
CA THR A 172 -19.86 9.72 2.76
C THR A 172 -20.44 9.17 4.06
N GLU A 173 -20.91 10.03 4.97
CA GLU A 173 -21.47 9.60 6.25
C GLU A 173 -22.82 8.90 6.06
N GLU A 174 -23.64 9.40 5.14
CA GLU A 174 -24.93 8.77 4.78
C GLU A 174 -24.72 7.42 4.08
N TYR A 175 -23.70 7.31 3.24
CA TYR A 175 -23.40 6.07 2.52
C TYR A 175 -22.84 4.99 3.45
N TRP A 176 -21.88 5.33 4.32
CA TRP A 176 -21.17 4.39 5.15
C TRP A 176 -21.90 4.10 6.47
N THR A 177 -23.04 3.42 6.36
CA THR A 177 -23.73 2.84 7.52
C THR A 177 -22.89 1.72 8.14
N ASP A 178 -23.14 1.39 9.41
CA ASP A 178 -22.42 0.31 10.11
C ASP A 178 -22.45 -1.02 9.33
N GLU A 179 -23.61 -1.38 8.77
CA GLU A 179 -23.81 -2.58 7.94
C GLU A 179 -22.92 -2.54 6.68
N LYS A 180 -22.93 -1.42 5.94
CA LYS A 180 -22.11 -1.28 4.73
C LYS A 180 -20.62 -1.27 5.02
N VAL A 181 -20.22 -0.68 6.14
CA VAL A 181 -18.83 -0.71 6.60
C VAL A 181 -18.42 -2.13 6.95
N GLU A 182 -19.27 -2.89 7.65
CA GLU A 182 -19.01 -4.30 7.98
C GLU A 182 -18.89 -5.16 6.71
N ASP A 183 -19.83 -5.03 5.77
CA ASP A 183 -19.81 -5.75 4.49
C ASP A 183 -18.56 -5.41 3.67
N PHE A 184 -18.21 -4.13 3.59
CA PHE A 184 -17.01 -3.68 2.89
C PHE A 184 -15.75 -4.27 3.54
N LYS A 185 -15.65 -4.22 4.88
CA LYS A 185 -14.52 -4.81 5.61
C LYS A 185 -14.43 -6.32 5.39
N ASN A 186 -15.55 -7.05 5.42
CA ASN A 186 -15.57 -8.49 5.16
C ASN A 186 -15.14 -8.83 3.73
N LYS A 187 -15.58 -8.03 2.75
CA LYS A 187 -15.12 -8.14 1.35
C LYS A 187 -13.61 -7.93 1.25
N LEU A 188 -13.06 -6.91 1.91
CA LEU A 188 -11.62 -6.67 1.95
C LEU A 188 -10.85 -7.81 2.63
N LYS A 189 -11.39 -8.37 3.73
CA LYS A 189 -10.75 -9.49 4.42
C LYS A 189 -10.55 -10.69 3.50
N ASN A 190 -11.58 -11.03 2.75
CA ASN A 190 -11.51 -12.08 1.75
C ASN A 190 -10.52 -11.77 0.62
N ALA A 191 -10.43 -10.51 0.19
CA ALA A 191 -9.49 -10.08 -0.85
C ALA A 191 -8.02 -10.13 -0.39
N PHE A 192 -7.76 -9.87 0.90
CA PHE A 192 -6.41 -9.76 1.46
C PHE A 192 -5.88 -11.07 2.06
N LYS A 193 -6.71 -12.13 2.13
CA LYS A 193 -6.36 -13.41 2.78
C LYS A 193 -5.01 -14.00 2.34
N ASP A 194 -4.69 -13.93 1.04
CA ASP A 194 -3.47 -14.50 0.47
C ASP A 194 -2.21 -13.68 0.80
N PHE A 195 -2.39 -12.45 1.31
CA PHE A 195 -1.33 -11.54 1.73
C PHE A 195 -1.17 -11.50 3.24
N SER A 196 -2.14 -12.04 3.98
CA SER A 196 -2.11 -12.05 5.43
C SER A 196 -1.28 -13.23 5.93
N PRO A 197 -0.36 -13.00 6.90
CA PRO A 197 0.26 -14.10 7.63
C PRO A 197 -0.74 -14.79 8.60
N ILE A 198 -1.92 -14.20 8.82
CA ILE A 198 -2.95 -14.77 9.67
C ILE A 198 -3.70 -15.83 8.87
N CYS A 199 -3.53 -17.08 9.30
CA CYS A 199 -4.27 -18.19 8.74
C CYS A 199 -5.74 -18.14 9.18
N THR A 200 -6.62 -17.70 8.28
CA THR A 200 -8.07 -17.65 8.55
C THR A 200 -8.75 -19.02 8.54
N ASP A 201 -8.08 -20.04 7.96
CA ASP A 201 -8.62 -21.40 7.78
C ASP A 201 -7.94 -22.46 8.67
N CYS A 202 -7.04 -22.08 9.58
CA CYS A 202 -6.31 -23.02 10.43
C CYS A 202 -7.14 -23.68 11.56
N ASN A 203 -8.47 -23.56 11.49
CA ASN A 203 -9.41 -24.06 12.50
C ASN A 203 -10.42 -25.09 11.98
N ASN A 204 -10.15 -25.78 10.86
CA ASN A 204 -10.95 -26.92 10.40
C ASN A 204 -10.11 -28.17 10.14
#